data_AF-A0A9W8R8Y4-F1
#
_entry.id   AF-A0A9W8R8Y4-F1
#
_cell.length_a   1.000
_cell.length_b   1.000
_cell.length_c   1.000
_cell.angle_alpha   90.00
_cell.angle_beta   90.00
_cell.angle_gamma   90.00
#
_symmetry.space_group_name_H-M   'P 1'
#
loop_
_entity.id
_entity.type
_entity.pdbx_description
1 polymer ?
#
loop_
_entity_poly.entity_id
_entity_poly.type
_entity_poly.pdbx_seq_one_letter_code
_entity_poly.pdbx_strand_id
1 'polypeptide(L)'
;MPAPVGNYTLDITFGVSIRTLQCLNKIIEFSKLKSTLGPDTPWPSDKISSLLDLEDELFDPLEAPELLKDRHSFPSADSQGGMPGYIADLITDSHVFAFHYSAAIFFRRALCDGSAHITPAVKRSSEPRTRPTGQYLMSKALDHLENIDAMSRNIAVANTLWPGFIAAVEAVDTHLRHRALIWLERVERAKRHGIGNIQQSTSLVMEIWRRADRQLGPQGNQDGLGVELGRVDWRQVMRDKNMYIMLT
;
A
#
# COMPACT_ATOMS: atom_id res chain seq x y z
N MET A 1 -32.32 0.17 -3.55
CA MET A 1 -31.41 -0.78 -4.22
C MET A 1 -30.20 -0.98 -3.33
N PRO A 2 -29.77 -2.23 -3.05
CA PRO A 2 -28.57 -2.46 -2.26
C PRO A 2 -27.34 -2.12 -3.09
N ALA A 3 -26.41 -1.35 -2.51
CA ALA A 3 -25.14 -0.99 -3.13
C ALA A 3 -24.27 -2.23 -3.32
N PRO A 4 -23.52 -2.37 -4.42
CA PRO A 4 -22.62 -3.48 -4.63
C PRO A 4 -21.48 -3.42 -3.61
N VAL A 5 -21.29 -4.52 -2.88
CA VAL A 5 -20.14 -4.76 -2.00
C VAL A 5 -18.89 -4.68 -2.88
N GLY A 6 -18.02 -3.71 -2.62
CA GLY A 6 -16.83 -3.45 -3.44
C GLY A 6 -15.92 -4.68 -3.48
N ASN A 7 -15.90 -5.35 -4.63
CA ASN A 7 -14.96 -6.43 -4.92
C ASN A 7 -13.68 -5.81 -5.49
N TYR A 8 -12.59 -5.95 -4.75
CA TYR A 8 -11.24 -5.62 -5.22
C TYR A 8 -10.72 -6.81 -6.03
N THR A 9 -10.44 -6.61 -7.32
CA THR A 9 -9.79 -7.63 -8.15
C THR A 9 -8.41 -7.10 -8.51
N LEU A 10 -7.38 -7.60 -7.81
CA LEU A 10 -5.99 -7.42 -8.21
C LEU A 10 -5.71 -8.43 -9.32
N ASP A 11 -5.28 -7.96 -10.50
CA ASP A 11 -4.86 -8.84 -11.58
C ASP A 11 -3.48 -9.44 -11.24
N ILE A 12 -3.44 -10.77 -11.20
CA ILE A 12 -2.42 -11.59 -10.52
C ILE A 12 -1.18 -11.88 -11.41
N THR A 13 -1.03 -11.16 -12.52
CA THR A 13 -0.16 -11.61 -13.61
C THR A 13 1.26 -11.03 -13.64
N PHE A 14 1.68 -10.18 -12.69
CA PHE A 14 3.07 -9.70 -12.66
C PHE A 14 3.64 -9.52 -11.24
N GLY A 15 4.72 -10.25 -10.94
CA GLY A 15 5.79 -9.80 -10.02
C GLY A 15 5.45 -9.57 -8.55
N VAL A 16 4.31 -10.06 -8.04
CA VAL A 16 3.97 -9.97 -6.60
C VAL A 16 4.29 -11.31 -5.93
N SER A 17 5.06 -11.29 -4.84
CA SER A 17 5.30 -12.50 -4.04
C SER A 17 3.96 -13.10 -3.60
N ILE A 18 3.79 -14.42 -3.82
CA ILE A 18 2.59 -15.18 -3.41
C ILE A 18 2.27 -14.92 -1.93
N ARG A 19 3.30 -14.82 -1.11
CA ARG A 19 3.17 -14.52 0.32
C ARG A 19 2.55 -13.15 0.57
N THR A 20 2.93 -12.14 -0.21
CA THR A 20 2.35 -10.79 -0.11
C THR A 20 0.87 -10.79 -0.54
N LEU A 21 0.52 -11.55 -1.57
CA LEU A 21 -0.89 -11.72 -1.98
C LEU A 21 -1.72 -12.44 -0.93
N GLN A 22 -1.17 -13.48 -0.31
CA GLN A 22 -1.81 -14.18 0.82
C GLN A 22 -2.04 -13.22 1.99
N CYS A 23 -1.05 -12.39 2.33
CA CYS A 23 -1.21 -11.35 3.35
C CYS A 23 -2.32 -10.36 2.97
N LEU A 24 -2.36 -9.88 1.72
CA LEU A 24 -3.41 -8.96 1.25
C LEU A 24 -4.81 -9.58 1.37
N ASN A 25 -4.98 -10.85 0.99
CA ASN A 25 -6.26 -11.54 1.14
C ASN A 25 -6.67 -11.66 2.61
N LYS A 26 -5.73 -12.04 3.49
CA LYS A 26 -5.96 -12.07 4.95
C LYS A 26 -6.36 -10.69 5.48
N ILE A 27 -5.70 -9.60 5.05
CA ILE A 27 -6.06 -8.22 5.43
C ILE A 27 -7.49 -7.90 5.02
N ILE A 28 -7.89 -8.25 3.80
CA ILE A 28 -9.25 -8.01 3.29
C ILE A 28 -10.28 -8.78 4.12
N GLU A 29 -10.02 -10.05 4.42
CA GLU A 29 -10.90 -10.87 5.27
C GLU A 29 -11.05 -10.28 6.67
N PHE A 30 -9.93 -9.94 7.32
CA PHE A 30 -9.96 -9.32 8.64
C PHE A 30 -10.60 -7.93 8.62
N SER A 31 -10.42 -7.15 7.56
CA SER A 31 -11.07 -5.84 7.43
C SER A 31 -12.59 -5.97 7.29
N LYS A 32 -13.08 -7.00 6.59
CA LYS A 32 -14.52 -7.31 6.51
C LYS A 32 -15.04 -7.73 7.87
N LEU A 33 -14.34 -8.63 8.56
CA LEU A 33 -14.69 -9.02 9.92
C LEU A 33 -14.74 -7.80 10.85
N LYS A 34 -13.72 -6.94 10.82
CA LYS A 34 -13.67 -5.70 11.60
C LYS A 34 -14.87 -4.80 11.33
N SER A 35 -15.30 -4.66 10.08
CA SER A 35 -16.47 -3.85 9.75
C SER A 35 -17.80 -4.40 10.30
N THR A 36 -17.85 -5.70 10.65
CA THR A 36 -19.00 -6.31 11.32
C THR A 36 -18.92 -6.21 12.85
N LEU A 37 -17.72 -5.92 13.39
CA LEU A 37 -17.53 -5.66 14.81
C LEU A 37 -17.93 -4.22 15.12
N GLY A 38 -18.51 -3.99 16.30
CA GLY A 38 -18.70 -2.63 16.80
C GLY A 38 -17.35 -1.95 17.09
N PRO A 39 -17.30 -0.60 17.15
CA PRO A 39 -16.05 0.15 17.32
C PRO A 39 -15.23 -0.26 18.56
N ASP A 40 -15.91 -0.67 19.63
CA ASP A 40 -15.29 -1.09 20.89
C ASP A 40 -15.36 -2.62 21.12
N THR A 41 -15.80 -3.39 20.12
CA THR A 41 -15.92 -4.85 20.27
C THR A 41 -14.55 -5.49 20.06
N PRO A 42 -14.01 -6.23 21.04
CA PRO A 42 -12.70 -6.86 20.90
C PRO A 42 -12.71 -7.91 19.79
N TRP A 43 -11.52 -8.19 19.24
CA TRP A 43 -11.35 -9.25 18.28
C TRP A 43 -11.73 -10.63 18.86
N PRO A 44 -12.35 -11.52 18.07
CA PRO A 44 -12.60 -12.90 18.50
C PRO A 44 -11.30 -13.59 18.92
N SER A 45 -11.30 -14.31 20.04
CA SER A 45 -10.09 -14.91 20.62
C SER A 45 -9.41 -15.90 19.68
N ASP A 46 -10.18 -16.61 18.86
CA ASP A 46 -9.69 -17.55 17.84
C ASP A 46 -8.98 -16.85 16.67
N LYS A 47 -9.17 -15.53 16.51
CA LYS A 47 -8.57 -14.72 15.45
C LYS A 47 -7.34 -13.94 15.87
N ILE A 48 -7.12 -13.79 17.18
CA ILE A 48 -6.01 -13.00 17.72
C ILE A 48 -4.65 -13.54 17.25
N SER A 49 -4.41 -14.86 17.34
CA SER A 49 -3.14 -15.45 16.89
C SER A 49 -2.90 -15.13 15.42
N SER A 50 -3.89 -15.39 14.57
CA SER A 50 -3.76 -15.17 13.12
C SER A 50 -3.56 -13.70 12.73
N LEU A 51 -4.07 -12.75 13.52
CA LEU A 51 -3.83 -11.32 13.33
C LEU A 51 -2.38 -10.94 13.67
N LEU A 52 -1.85 -11.48 14.76
CA LEU A 52 -0.45 -11.25 15.16
C LEU A 52 0.52 -11.92 14.17
N ASP A 53 0.21 -13.15 13.74
CA ASP A 53 0.97 -13.87 12.72
C ASP A 53 0.99 -13.10 11.40
N LEU A 54 -0.15 -12.50 11.00
CA LEU A 54 -0.23 -11.66 9.80
C LEU A 54 0.63 -10.39 9.91
N GLU A 55 0.65 -9.75 11.08
CA GLU A 55 1.53 -8.60 11.31
C GLU A 55 2.99 -9.02 11.19
N ASP A 56 3.38 -10.12 11.82
CA ASP A 56 4.76 -10.62 11.76
C ASP A 56 5.14 -11.04 10.33
N GLU A 57 4.25 -11.70 9.59
CA GLU A 57 4.42 -12.04 8.17
C GLU A 57 4.64 -10.82 7.25
N LEU A 58 4.12 -9.64 7.61
CA LEU A 58 4.23 -8.40 6.84
C LEU A 58 5.43 -7.54 7.24
N PHE A 59 5.82 -7.53 8.51
CA PHE A 59 6.86 -6.62 8.99
C PHE A 59 8.22 -7.30 9.16
N ASP A 60 8.29 -8.60 9.46
CA ASP A 60 9.58 -9.31 9.58
C ASP A 60 10.37 -9.33 8.27
N PRO A 61 9.75 -9.48 7.07
CA PRO A 61 10.50 -9.43 5.82
C PRO A 61 11.05 -8.03 5.45
N LEU A 62 10.58 -6.96 6.10
CA LEU A 62 11.12 -5.61 5.93
C LEU A 62 12.46 -5.42 6.65
N GLU A 63 12.68 -6.17 7.73
CA GLU A 63 13.93 -6.20 8.49
C GLU A 63 14.91 -7.24 7.91
N ALA A 64 14.37 -8.32 7.32
CA ALA A 64 15.13 -9.36 6.65
C ALA A 64 14.63 -9.57 5.19
N PRO A 65 15.12 -8.75 4.23
CA PRO A 65 14.68 -8.77 2.83
C PRO A 65 14.79 -10.12 2.13
N GLU A 66 15.68 -11.01 2.60
CA GLU A 66 15.83 -12.37 2.09
C GLU A 66 14.56 -13.23 2.27
N LEU A 67 13.67 -12.87 3.20
CA LEU A 67 12.40 -13.56 3.44
C LEU A 67 11.31 -13.26 2.39
N LEU A 68 11.51 -12.24 1.54
CA LEU A 68 10.60 -11.92 0.43
C LEU A 68 10.96 -12.63 -0.87
N LYS A 69 12.22 -13.05 -0.98
CA LYS A 69 12.77 -13.73 -2.15
C LYS A 69 12.45 -15.23 -2.10
N ASP A 70 11.17 -15.57 -2.07
CA ASP A 70 10.78 -16.94 -2.38
C ASP A 70 11.14 -17.20 -3.85
N ARG A 71 12.16 -18.04 -4.04
CA ARG A 71 12.78 -18.42 -5.32
C ARG A 71 11.79 -19.19 -6.20
N HIS A 72 10.86 -18.50 -6.83
CA HIS A 72 10.47 -18.87 -8.18
C HIS A 72 11.24 -17.94 -9.11
N SER A 73 12.44 -18.39 -9.48
CA SER A 73 13.20 -17.83 -10.59
C SER A 73 12.22 -17.59 -11.72
N PHE A 74 12.02 -16.32 -12.08
CA PHE A 74 11.37 -16.00 -13.33
C PHE A 74 12.13 -16.74 -14.44
N PRO A 75 11.45 -17.30 -15.44
CA PRO A 75 12.16 -17.68 -16.64
C PRO A 75 12.90 -16.43 -17.10
N SER A 76 14.24 -16.52 -17.15
CA SER A 76 15.11 -15.46 -17.67
C SER A 76 14.43 -14.86 -18.88
N ALA A 77 14.31 -13.53 -18.90
CA ALA A 77 13.73 -12.79 -20.00
C ALA A 77 14.62 -12.86 -21.26
N ASP A 78 14.92 -14.06 -21.75
CA ASP A 78 15.68 -14.29 -22.98
C ASP A 78 14.80 -14.14 -24.24
N SER A 79 13.63 -13.48 -24.14
CA SER A 79 12.73 -13.42 -25.31
C SER A 79 11.89 -12.16 -25.50
N GLN A 80 12.08 -11.09 -24.73
CA GLN A 80 11.45 -9.80 -25.06
C GLN A 80 12.36 -8.59 -24.79
N GLY A 81 13.12 -8.22 -25.82
CA GLY A 81 13.57 -6.84 -26.03
C GLY A 81 14.75 -6.34 -25.20
N GLY A 82 15.98 -6.66 -25.62
CA GLY A 82 17.18 -5.81 -25.48
C GLY A 82 17.65 -5.35 -24.09
N MET A 83 16.97 -5.72 -23.00
CA MET A 83 17.32 -5.30 -21.65
C MET A 83 18.25 -6.35 -21.01
N PRO A 84 19.42 -5.95 -20.48
CA PRO A 84 20.30 -6.85 -19.74
C PRO A 84 19.57 -7.52 -18.56
N GLY A 85 19.76 -8.83 -18.37
CA GLY A 85 19.06 -9.61 -17.34
C GLY A 85 19.16 -9.03 -15.92
N TYR A 86 20.30 -8.42 -15.57
CA TYR A 86 20.47 -7.77 -14.27
C TYR A 86 19.53 -6.56 -14.04
N ILE A 87 19.12 -5.85 -15.10
CA ILE A 87 18.16 -4.74 -14.99
C ILE A 87 16.75 -5.30 -14.78
N ALA A 88 16.42 -6.39 -15.48
CA ALA A 88 15.14 -7.07 -15.30
C ALA A 88 14.98 -7.61 -13.86
N ASP A 89 16.04 -8.18 -13.30
CA ASP A 89 16.05 -8.65 -11.91
C ASP A 89 15.85 -7.48 -10.93
N LEU A 90 16.54 -6.35 -11.13
CA LEU A 90 16.43 -5.18 -10.26
C LEU A 90 15.05 -4.50 -10.32
N ILE A 91 14.43 -4.47 -11.51
CA ILE A 91 13.04 -4.00 -11.68
C ILE A 91 12.08 -4.94 -10.93
N THR A 92 12.31 -6.24 -11.05
CA THR A 92 11.49 -7.27 -10.40
C THR A 92 11.59 -7.17 -8.88
N ASP A 93 12.79 -7.07 -8.33
CA ASP A 93 13.01 -6.88 -6.89
C ASP A 93 12.31 -5.60 -6.41
N SER A 94 12.53 -4.47 -7.12
CA SER A 94 11.89 -3.20 -6.79
C SER A 94 10.37 -3.31 -6.81
N HIS A 95 9.81 -4.07 -7.74
CA HIS A 95 8.37 -4.32 -7.82
C HIS A 95 7.85 -5.10 -6.61
N VAL A 96 8.52 -6.20 -6.24
CA VAL A 96 8.17 -7.01 -5.06
C VAL A 96 8.19 -6.15 -3.80
N PHE A 97 9.24 -5.36 -3.59
CA PHE A 97 9.35 -4.49 -2.43
C PHE A 97 8.28 -3.40 -2.42
N ALA A 98 8.06 -2.69 -3.54
CA ALA A 98 7.04 -1.64 -3.63
C ALA A 98 5.65 -2.18 -3.24
N PHE A 99 5.30 -3.37 -3.75
CA PHE A 99 4.05 -4.05 -3.39
C PHE A 99 3.99 -4.44 -1.91
N HIS A 100 5.08 -4.99 -1.38
CA HIS A 100 5.11 -5.43 0.01
C HIS A 100 5.01 -4.27 1.01
N TYR A 101 5.75 -3.17 0.77
CA TYR A 101 5.60 -1.94 1.56
C TYR A 101 4.18 -1.38 1.50
N SER A 102 3.56 -1.41 0.32
CA SER A 102 2.19 -0.94 0.13
C SER A 102 1.16 -1.85 0.83
N ALA A 103 1.40 -3.16 0.87
CA ALA A 103 0.60 -4.09 1.67
C ALA A 103 0.71 -3.82 3.17
N ALA A 104 1.91 -3.50 3.68
CA ALA A 104 2.11 -3.11 5.07
C ALA A 104 1.41 -1.77 5.42
N ILE A 105 1.44 -0.80 4.51
CA ILE A 105 0.67 0.45 4.64
C ILE A 105 -0.84 0.15 4.67
N PHE A 106 -1.31 -0.71 3.77
CA PHE A 106 -2.72 -1.10 3.71
C PHE A 106 -3.17 -1.85 4.97
N PHE A 107 -2.34 -2.73 5.53
CA PHE A 107 -2.58 -3.39 6.82
C PHE A 107 -2.81 -2.36 7.93
N ARG A 108 -1.93 -1.36 8.05
CA ARG A 108 -2.06 -0.30 9.06
C ARG A 108 -3.34 0.50 8.89
N ARG A 109 -3.72 0.82 7.65
CA ARG A 109 -5.00 1.51 7.40
C ARG A 109 -6.20 0.61 7.75
N ALA A 110 -6.20 -0.64 7.31
CA ALA A 110 -7.37 -1.50 7.37
C ALA A 110 -7.62 -2.08 8.78
N LEU A 111 -6.55 -2.46 9.49
CA LEU A 111 -6.64 -3.15 10.78
C LEU A 111 -6.20 -2.28 11.96
N CYS A 112 -5.31 -1.30 11.72
CA CYS A 112 -4.81 -0.39 12.76
C CYS A 112 -5.45 1.01 12.70
N ASP A 113 -6.42 1.26 11.81
CA ASP A 113 -7.07 2.56 11.59
C ASP A 113 -6.11 3.73 11.31
N GLY A 114 -4.91 3.43 10.80
CA GLY A 114 -3.87 4.44 10.57
C GLY A 114 -2.83 4.56 11.67
N SER A 115 -2.98 3.81 12.77
CA SER A 115 -2.04 3.76 13.89
C SER A 115 -0.96 2.69 13.70
N ALA A 116 0.04 2.69 14.59
CA ALA A 116 1.09 1.67 14.66
C ALA A 116 0.58 0.31 15.17
N HIS A 117 -0.60 0.27 15.81
CA HIS A 117 -1.10 -0.93 16.51
C HIS A 117 -2.49 -1.35 16.04
N ILE A 118 -2.72 -2.66 16.00
CA ILE A 118 -4.03 -3.24 15.67
C ILE A 118 -5.10 -2.65 16.58
N THR A 119 -6.22 -2.24 15.98
CA THR A 119 -7.34 -1.62 16.67
C THR A 119 -8.62 -2.44 16.41
N PRO A 120 -9.39 -2.82 17.44
CA PRO A 120 -9.14 -2.62 18.88
C PRO A 120 -7.88 -3.33 19.40
N ALA A 121 -7.27 -2.79 20.46
CA ALA A 121 -5.96 -3.20 20.94
C ALA A 121 -5.90 -4.68 21.31
N VAL A 122 -4.93 -5.39 20.74
CA VAL A 122 -4.63 -6.79 21.03
C VAL A 122 -3.45 -6.87 21.98
N LYS A 123 -3.60 -7.57 23.11
CA LYS A 123 -2.48 -7.81 24.03
C LYS A 123 -1.51 -8.81 23.42
N ARG A 124 -0.28 -8.38 23.16
CA ARG A 124 0.84 -9.30 22.91
C ARG A 124 1.37 -9.83 24.24
N SER A 125 1.72 -11.11 24.27
CA SER A 125 2.45 -11.72 25.39
C SER A 125 3.95 -11.37 25.38
N SER A 126 4.47 -10.97 24.22
CA SER A 126 5.87 -10.60 23.98
C SER A 126 6.09 -9.08 24.03
N GLU A 127 7.35 -8.67 24.20
CA GLU A 127 7.76 -7.27 24.22
C GLU A 127 7.30 -6.51 22.95
N PRO A 128 7.02 -5.19 23.05
CA PRO A 128 6.62 -4.40 21.91
C PRO A 128 7.75 -4.37 20.86
N ARG A 129 7.53 -5.02 19.72
CA ARG A 129 8.43 -4.88 18.56
C ARG A 129 8.29 -3.47 18.00
N THR A 130 9.41 -2.75 17.88
CA THR A 130 9.44 -1.43 17.23
C THR A 130 9.31 -1.60 15.72
N ARG A 131 8.10 -1.47 15.19
CA ARG A 131 7.84 -1.54 13.74
C ARG A 131 8.15 -0.20 13.06
N PRO A 132 8.59 -0.18 11.79
CA PRO A 132 8.90 1.06 11.06
C PRO A 132 7.69 2.00 10.99
N THR A 133 7.85 3.32 11.01
CA THR A 133 6.71 4.26 10.95
C THR A 133 5.99 4.22 9.59
N GLY A 134 4.73 4.63 9.55
CA GLY A 134 3.94 4.66 8.31
C GLY A 134 4.61 5.51 7.22
N GLN A 135 5.10 6.71 7.55
CA GLN A 135 5.81 7.58 6.59
C GLN A 135 7.12 6.95 6.08
N TYR A 136 7.83 6.16 6.91
CA TYR A 136 9.01 5.41 6.46
C TYR A 136 8.64 4.36 5.41
N LEU A 137 7.56 3.61 5.63
CA LEU A 137 7.06 2.63 4.65
C LEU A 137 6.70 3.29 3.32
N MET A 138 6.08 4.48 3.36
CA MET A 138 5.77 5.25 2.14
C MET A 138 7.01 5.71 1.41
N SER A 139 7.99 6.25 2.15
CA SER A 139 9.26 6.67 1.55
C SER A 139 9.92 5.50 0.83
N LYS A 140 9.93 4.30 1.44
CA LYS A 140 10.49 3.10 0.82
C LYS A 140 9.70 2.61 -0.38
N ALA A 141 8.37 2.61 -0.29
CA ALA A 141 7.52 2.29 -1.44
C ALA A 141 7.81 3.22 -2.62
N LEU A 142 7.91 4.54 -2.37
CA LEU A 142 8.23 5.53 -3.40
C LEU A 142 9.65 5.37 -3.95
N ASP A 143 10.66 5.07 -3.11
CA ASP A 143 12.04 4.80 -3.56
C ASP A 143 12.05 3.67 -4.60
N HIS A 144 11.34 2.56 -4.33
CA HIS A 144 11.27 1.43 -5.26
C HIS A 144 10.47 1.76 -6.53
N LEU A 145 9.38 2.53 -6.42
CA LEU A 145 8.59 2.96 -7.57
C LEU A 145 9.33 3.94 -8.49
N GLU A 146 10.12 4.84 -7.91
CA GLU A 146 11.00 5.76 -8.64
C GLU A 146 12.16 5.00 -9.31
N ASN A 147 12.70 3.97 -8.66
CA ASN A 147 13.70 3.09 -9.26
C ASN A 147 13.15 2.37 -10.49
N ILE A 148 11.94 1.80 -10.40
CA ILE A 148 11.26 1.18 -11.54
C ILE A 148 11.11 2.20 -12.68
N ASP A 149 10.62 3.40 -12.40
CA ASP A 149 10.45 4.47 -13.40
C ASP A 149 11.78 4.86 -14.07
N ALA A 150 12.85 5.01 -13.30
CA ALA A 150 14.18 5.38 -13.79
C ALA A 150 14.77 4.33 -14.75
N MET A 151 14.52 3.04 -14.48
CA MET A 151 15.03 1.90 -15.25
C MET A 151 14.12 1.51 -16.42
N SER A 152 12.81 1.75 -16.31
CA SER A 152 11.79 1.26 -17.24
C SER A 152 11.40 2.27 -18.33
N ARG A 153 12.28 3.22 -18.68
CA ARG A 153 11.96 4.36 -19.56
C ARG A 153 11.30 3.99 -20.90
N ASN A 154 11.42 2.74 -21.36
CA ASN A 154 10.81 2.21 -22.58
C ASN A 154 9.99 0.92 -22.39
N ILE A 155 9.81 0.42 -21.16
CA ILE A 155 9.09 -0.82 -20.87
C ILE A 155 7.87 -0.50 -20.02
N ALA A 156 6.69 -0.88 -20.50
CA ALA A 156 5.48 -0.79 -19.72
C ALA A 156 5.52 -1.85 -18.59
N VAL A 157 5.99 -1.45 -17.41
CA VAL A 157 5.81 -2.26 -16.20
C VAL A 157 4.36 -2.09 -15.76
N ALA A 158 3.57 -3.13 -15.95
CA ALA A 158 2.18 -3.18 -15.51
C ALA A 158 2.09 -3.19 -13.97
N ASN A 159 0.93 -2.83 -13.42
CA ASN A 159 0.54 -3.04 -12.01
C ASN A 159 1.26 -2.18 -10.96
N THR A 160 2.13 -1.23 -11.31
CA THR A 160 2.72 -0.29 -10.33
C THR A 160 1.74 0.77 -9.81
N LEU A 161 0.51 0.85 -10.36
CA LEU A 161 -0.47 1.85 -9.96
C LEU A 161 -0.99 1.61 -8.54
N TRP A 162 -1.28 0.36 -8.15
CA TRP A 162 -1.79 0.07 -6.81
C TRP A 162 -0.80 0.48 -5.71
N PRO A 163 0.49 0.07 -5.75
CA PRO A 163 1.46 0.50 -4.74
C PRO A 163 1.64 2.02 -4.70
N GLY A 164 1.72 2.67 -5.86
CA GLY A 164 1.89 4.13 -5.94
C GLY A 164 0.68 4.89 -5.43
N PHE A 165 -0.54 4.40 -5.71
CA PHE A 165 -1.76 4.96 -5.17
C PHE A 165 -1.81 4.85 -3.64
N ILE A 166 -1.52 3.68 -3.07
CA ILE A 166 -1.52 3.47 -1.62
C ILE A 166 -0.48 4.35 -0.93
N ALA A 167 0.74 4.45 -1.48
CA ALA A 167 1.76 5.34 -0.94
C ALA A 167 1.34 6.82 -1.02
N ALA A 168 0.69 7.23 -2.11
CA ALA A 168 0.26 8.61 -2.32
C ALA A 168 -0.89 9.03 -1.40
N VAL A 169 -1.95 8.22 -1.27
CA VAL A 169 -3.11 8.56 -0.44
C VAL A 169 -2.78 8.65 1.05
N GLU A 170 -1.75 7.92 1.48
CA GLU A 170 -1.33 7.88 2.88
C GLU A 170 -0.24 8.90 3.23
N ALA A 171 0.35 9.57 2.24
CA ALA A 171 1.40 10.57 2.44
C ALA A 171 0.89 11.78 3.25
N VAL A 172 1.45 11.96 4.45
CA VAL A 172 1.16 13.11 5.31
C VAL A 172 2.23 14.18 5.13
N ASP A 173 3.50 13.77 5.06
CA ASP A 173 4.62 14.69 4.91
C ASP A 173 4.59 15.41 3.56
N THR A 174 4.76 16.74 3.59
CA THR A 174 4.78 17.57 2.38
C THR A 174 5.82 17.10 1.36
N HIS A 175 6.98 16.63 1.83
CA HIS A 175 8.02 16.08 0.97
C HIS A 175 7.57 14.79 0.25
N LEU A 176 6.91 13.88 0.96
CA LEU A 176 6.38 12.64 0.38
C LEU A 176 5.23 12.90 -0.58
N ARG A 177 4.34 13.86 -0.26
CA ARG A 177 3.29 14.30 -1.18
C ARG A 177 3.86 14.85 -2.48
N HIS A 178 4.91 15.67 -2.42
CA HIS A 178 5.57 16.20 -3.62
C HIS A 178 6.19 15.08 -4.47
N ARG A 179 6.88 14.12 -3.85
CA ARG A 179 7.40 12.93 -4.56
C ARG A 179 6.30 12.13 -5.23
N ALA A 180 5.21 11.87 -4.51
CA ALA A 180 4.06 11.14 -5.03
C ALA A 180 3.41 11.86 -6.23
N LEU A 181 3.31 13.19 -6.20
CA LEU A 181 2.81 13.99 -7.33
C LEU A 181 3.72 13.87 -8.55
N ILE A 182 5.03 14.04 -8.37
CA ILE A 182 6.00 13.91 -9.45
C ILE A 182 5.88 12.51 -10.08
N TRP A 183 5.76 11.48 -9.26
CA TRP A 183 5.59 10.11 -9.73
C TRP A 183 4.28 9.92 -10.50
N LEU A 184 3.13 10.38 -9.96
CA LEU A 184 1.83 10.31 -10.62
C LEU A 184 1.83 11.02 -11.98
N GLU A 185 2.41 12.22 -12.06
CA GLU A 185 2.53 12.96 -13.32
C GLU A 185 3.38 12.22 -14.35
N ARG A 186 4.48 11.56 -13.94
CA ARG A 186 5.30 10.77 -14.85
C ARG A 186 4.56 9.56 -15.37
N VAL A 187 3.83 8.86 -14.50
CA VAL A 187 3.00 7.70 -14.86
C VAL A 187 1.88 8.12 -15.82
N GLU A 188 1.24 9.27 -15.60
CA GLU A 188 0.25 9.84 -16.51
C GLU A 188 0.86 10.21 -17.88
N ARG A 189 2.00 10.90 -17.88
CA ARG A 189 2.72 11.32 -19.09
C ARG A 189 3.25 10.15 -19.92
N ALA A 190 3.63 9.07 -19.26
CA ALA A 190 4.08 7.86 -19.93
C ALA A 190 2.98 7.20 -20.80
N LYS A 191 1.74 7.73 -20.80
CA LYS A 191 0.60 7.23 -21.57
C LYS A 191 0.62 5.70 -21.59
N ARG A 192 0.66 5.07 -20.43
CA ARG A 192 0.52 3.61 -20.33
C ARG A 192 -0.91 3.29 -20.80
N HIS A 193 -1.06 3.15 -22.11
CA HIS A 193 -2.32 3.04 -22.85
C HIS A 193 -3.06 1.81 -22.32
N GLY A 194 -4.03 2.02 -21.42
CA GLY A 194 -4.78 0.93 -20.79
C GLY A 194 -5.25 1.22 -19.37
N ILE A 195 -4.57 2.10 -18.63
CA ILE A 195 -4.95 2.41 -17.24
C ILE A 195 -5.86 3.65 -17.22
N GLY A 196 -7.13 3.46 -17.59
CA GLY A 196 -8.15 4.53 -17.65
C GLY A 196 -8.44 5.26 -16.33
N ASN A 197 -7.79 4.86 -15.22
CA ASN A 197 -8.10 5.36 -13.88
C ASN A 197 -7.02 6.28 -13.28
N ILE A 198 -5.89 6.57 -13.95
CA ILE A 198 -4.81 7.39 -13.35
C ILE A 198 -5.28 8.81 -12.98
N GLN A 199 -6.07 9.45 -13.86
CA GLN A 199 -6.61 10.79 -13.58
C GLN A 199 -7.61 10.78 -12.42
N GLN A 200 -8.41 9.72 -12.32
CA GLN A 200 -9.33 9.53 -11.19
C GLN A 200 -8.57 9.27 -9.88
N SER A 201 -7.51 8.45 -9.91
CA SER A 201 -6.62 8.21 -8.77
C SER A 201 -5.97 9.50 -8.28
N THR A 202 -5.42 10.30 -9.20
CA THR A 202 -4.79 11.58 -8.86
C THR A 202 -5.80 12.56 -8.26
N SER A 203 -6.99 12.67 -8.86
CA SER A 203 -8.08 13.51 -8.34
C SER A 203 -8.50 13.09 -6.92
N LEU A 204 -8.56 11.77 -6.67
CA LEU A 204 -8.89 11.22 -5.37
C LEU A 204 -7.80 11.50 -4.33
N VAL A 205 -6.52 11.29 -4.67
CA VAL A 205 -5.37 11.61 -3.81
C VAL A 205 -5.43 13.08 -3.38
N MET A 206 -5.63 13.99 -4.34
CA MET A 206 -5.74 15.42 -4.08
C MET A 206 -6.93 15.75 -3.18
N GLU A 207 -8.08 15.10 -3.37
CA GLU A 207 -9.25 15.27 -2.51
C GLU A 207 -8.99 14.76 -1.07
N ILE A 208 -8.27 13.65 -0.91
CA ILE A 208 -7.88 13.11 0.40
C ILE A 208 -6.97 14.09 1.13
N TRP A 209 -5.93 14.60 0.46
CA TRP A 209 -5.05 15.61 1.04
C TRP A 209 -5.80 16.88 1.39
N ARG A 210 -6.69 17.34 0.52
CA ARG A 210 -7.55 18.50 0.78
C ARG A 210 -8.45 18.31 2.00
N ARG A 211 -8.97 17.09 2.22
CA ARG A 211 -9.76 16.76 3.43
C ARG A 211 -8.88 16.67 4.67
N ALA A 212 -7.69 16.08 4.55
CA ALA A 212 -6.72 15.98 5.64
C ALA A 212 -6.26 17.36 6.11
N ASP A 213 -5.94 18.26 5.18
CA ASP A 213 -5.49 19.62 5.47
C ASP A 213 -6.59 20.46 6.14
N ARG A 214 -7.86 20.25 5.76
CA ARG A 214 -9.01 20.88 6.43
C ARG A 214 -9.22 20.39 7.87
N GLN A 215 -8.88 19.14 8.16
CA GLN A 215 -8.96 18.58 9.52
C GLN A 215 -7.76 19.00 10.39
N LEU A 216 -6.65 19.40 9.78
CA LEU A 216 -5.44 19.82 10.50
C LEU A 216 -5.57 21.23 11.10
N GLY A 217 -6.35 22.14 10.50
CA GLY A 217 -6.67 23.47 11.07
C GLY A 217 -5.46 24.35 11.43
N PRO A 218 -5.66 25.63 11.78
CA PRO A 218 -4.55 26.53 12.16
C PRO A 218 -3.94 26.25 13.54
N GLN A 219 -4.41 25.24 14.28
CA GLN A 219 -3.95 24.90 15.64
C GLN A 219 -3.43 23.46 15.80
N GLY A 220 -3.22 22.71 14.72
CA GLY A 220 -2.86 21.29 14.77
C GLY A 220 -1.37 20.97 14.87
N ASN A 221 -0.53 21.89 15.36
CA ASN A 221 0.92 21.66 15.52
C ASN A 221 1.27 21.29 16.98
N GLN A 222 0.55 20.32 17.54
CA GLN A 222 0.83 19.61 18.79
C GLN A 222 0.18 18.23 18.57
N ASP A 223 0.90 17.12 18.42
CA ASP A 223 1.97 16.60 19.26
C ASP A 223 3.02 15.86 18.41
N GLY A 224 4.27 15.87 18.87
CA GLY A 224 5.38 15.05 18.33
C GLY A 224 5.22 13.55 18.55
N LEU A 225 4.00 13.03 18.48
CA LEU A 225 3.72 11.61 18.36
C LEU A 225 3.83 11.26 16.88
N GLY A 226 4.75 10.33 16.57
CA GLY A 226 5.11 9.94 15.20
C GLY A 226 3.90 9.93 14.26
N VAL A 227 3.98 10.75 13.22
CA VAL A 227 2.95 10.81 12.17
C VAL A 227 2.94 9.43 11.50
N GLU A 228 1.92 8.61 11.80
CA GLU A 228 1.82 7.27 11.25
C GLU A 228 1.25 7.32 9.83
N LEU A 229 -0.08 7.36 9.70
CA LEU A 229 -0.80 7.51 8.43
C LEU A 229 -1.76 8.72 8.48
N GLY A 230 -2.35 9.10 7.35
CA GLY A 230 -3.32 10.19 7.29
C GLY A 230 -4.54 10.00 8.20
N ARG A 231 -5.22 11.07 8.62
CA ARG A 231 -6.47 10.94 9.40
C ARG A 231 -7.69 10.56 8.56
N VAL A 232 -7.58 10.67 7.24
CA VAL A 232 -8.68 10.46 6.30
C VAL A 232 -8.55 9.08 5.67
N ASP A 233 -9.56 8.22 5.88
CA ASP A 233 -9.66 6.93 5.18
C ASP A 233 -10.09 7.17 3.73
N TRP A 234 -9.18 6.90 2.79
CA TRP A 234 -9.43 7.03 1.36
C TRP A 234 -10.58 6.14 0.87
N ARG A 235 -10.84 5.00 1.52
CA ARG A 235 -11.96 4.10 1.19
C ARG A 235 -13.30 4.77 1.45
N GLN A 236 -13.39 5.60 2.48
CA GLN A 236 -14.59 6.40 2.76
C GLN A 236 -14.74 7.51 1.73
N VAL A 237 -13.66 8.21 1.37
CA VAL A 237 -13.69 9.26 0.35
C VAL A 237 -14.16 8.72 -1.01
N MET A 238 -13.71 7.51 -1.39
CA MET A 238 -14.17 6.82 -2.60
C MET A 238 -15.68 6.56 -2.58
N ARG A 239 -16.21 6.06 -1.46
CA ARG A 239 -17.66 5.85 -1.28
C ARG A 239 -18.43 7.16 -1.39
N ASP A 240 -17.96 8.21 -0.70
CA ASP A 240 -18.62 9.53 -0.70
C ASP A 240 -18.66 10.16 -2.09
N LYS A 241 -17.60 9.97 -2.88
CA LYS A 241 -17.48 10.52 -4.24
C LYS A 241 -18.01 9.60 -5.32
N ASN A 242 -18.50 8.41 -4.96
CA ASN A 242 -18.92 7.35 -5.88
C ASN A 242 -17.86 7.06 -6.97
N MET A 243 -16.59 7.05 -6.57
CA MET A 243 -15.45 6.80 -7.46
C MET A 243 -15.02 5.34 -7.35
N TYR A 244 -14.85 4.67 -8.49
CA TYR A 244 -14.35 3.30 -8.57
C TYR A 244 -13.02 3.31 -9.30
N ILE A 245 -11.93 3.07 -8.57
CA ILE A 245 -10.62 2.91 -9.17
C ILE A 245 -10.34 1.42 -9.24
N MET A 246 -10.34 0.88 -10.45
CA MET A 246 -9.77 -0.43 -10.71
C MET A 246 -8.25 -0.25 -10.73
N LEU A 247 -7.60 -0.76 -9.69
CA LEU A 247 -6.16 -0.77 -9.53
C LEU A 247 -5.67 -2.14 -10.02
N THR A 248 -5.47 -2.27 -11.34
CA THR A 248 -4.81 -3.42 -11.99
C THR A 248 -3.31 -3.20 -11.99
#